data_AF-A0A938LWU4-F1
#
_entry.id   AF-A0A938LWU4-F1
#
_cell.length_a   1.000
_cell.length_b   1.000
_cell.length_c   1.000
_cell.angle_alpha   90.00
_cell.angle_beta   90.00
_cell.angle_gamma   90.00
#
_symmetry.space_group_name_H-M   'P 1'
#
loop_
_entity.id
_entity.type
_entity.pdbx_description
1 polymer ?
#
loop_
_entity_poly.entity_id
_entity_poly.type
_entity_poly.pdbx_seq_one_letter_code
_entity_poly.pdbx_strand_id
1 'polypeptide(L)'
;MMIIAYSREWQYKEIGSNRQLFFDDDIVACVRNVKRTVHTPKKHPANPLMKRDQPWEVLPYFRSPCFNVIRDPADGLFKCWYEDQYEFFGVDNERAEIARDRIYYARSRDGVNWEKPPLGKLILDGHNTNTVFSYPPYESASCMSVLLDEHDPDPARRFKGVYVHRSLNANRPKRSSMPAPHCAGISLAFSPNGIDWTPYAGNPIITTWGGDVEVLTYDPIDKKYILYGRA
;
A
#
# COMPACT_ATOMS: atom_id res chain seq x y z
N MET A 1 -26.96 12.91 -24.54
CA MET A 1 -26.27 13.49 -25.71
C MET A 1 -24.93 12.78 -25.83
N MET A 2 -24.78 11.92 -26.84
CA MET A 2 -23.63 11.02 -26.99
C MET A 2 -22.59 11.70 -27.89
N ILE A 3 -21.35 11.87 -27.42
CA ILE A 3 -20.24 12.45 -28.18
C ILE A 3 -19.42 11.27 -28.74
N ILE A 4 -19.20 11.26 -30.06
CA ILE A 4 -18.67 10.11 -30.81
C ILE A 4 -17.23 10.39 -31.23
N ALA A 5 -16.32 9.42 -31.05
CA ALA A 5 -14.96 9.41 -31.60
C ALA A 5 -14.78 8.43 -32.77
N TYR A 6 -13.84 8.73 -33.68
CA TYR A 6 -13.68 8.06 -34.97
C TYR A 6 -12.68 6.90 -34.91
N SER A 7 -13.11 5.69 -35.29
CA SER A 7 -12.27 4.50 -35.52
C SER A 7 -12.40 4.04 -36.98
N ARG A 8 -11.32 3.50 -37.56
CA ARG A 8 -11.29 3.04 -38.97
C ARG A 8 -12.02 1.70 -39.20
N GLU A 9 -12.25 0.90 -38.15
CA GLU A 9 -12.91 -0.41 -38.26
C GLU A 9 -14.37 -0.38 -37.79
N TRP A 10 -14.73 0.61 -36.97
CA TRP A 10 -16.07 0.79 -36.41
C TRP A 10 -16.46 2.26 -36.58
N GLN A 11 -17.53 2.55 -37.33
CA GLN A 11 -17.95 3.92 -37.65
C GLN A 11 -18.33 4.79 -36.43
N TYR A 12 -18.34 4.21 -35.21
CA TYR A 12 -18.45 4.92 -33.94
C TYR A 12 -17.97 4.03 -32.78
N LYS A 13 -17.47 4.64 -31.69
CA LYS A 13 -17.25 3.99 -30.40
C LYS A 13 -18.27 4.49 -29.37
N GLU A 14 -18.99 3.58 -28.72
CA GLU A 14 -19.92 3.92 -27.63
C GLU A 14 -19.13 4.21 -26.35
N ILE A 15 -19.21 5.44 -25.85
CA ILE A 15 -18.43 5.90 -24.68
C ILE A 15 -19.22 5.77 -23.36
N GLY A 16 -20.55 5.74 -23.44
CA GLY A 16 -21.45 5.66 -22.28
C GLY A 16 -21.31 6.86 -21.32
N SER A 17 -21.67 6.65 -20.05
CA SER A 17 -21.52 7.64 -18.95
C SER A 17 -20.33 7.35 -18.04
N ASN A 18 -19.49 6.38 -18.40
CA ASN A 18 -18.33 5.99 -17.60
C ASN A 18 -17.25 7.06 -17.70
N ARG A 19 -16.51 7.25 -16.61
CA ARG A 19 -15.32 8.12 -16.64
C ARG A 19 -14.29 7.52 -17.56
N GLN A 20 -13.71 8.37 -18.42
CA GLN A 20 -12.73 7.97 -19.41
C GLN A 20 -11.40 8.67 -19.15
N LEU A 21 -10.31 7.98 -19.45
CA LEU A 21 -8.97 8.50 -19.34
C LEU A 21 -8.44 8.83 -20.74
N PHE A 22 -7.90 10.03 -20.94
CA PHE A 22 -7.27 10.42 -22.20
C PHE A 22 -5.80 9.96 -22.24
N PHE A 23 -5.58 8.65 -22.08
CA PHE A 23 -4.24 8.05 -22.16
C PHE A 23 -3.81 7.70 -23.59
N ASP A 24 -4.76 7.51 -24.49
CA ASP A 24 -4.55 7.31 -25.92
C ASP A 24 -5.60 8.12 -26.70
N ASP A 25 -5.64 7.91 -28.01
CA ASP A 25 -6.55 8.62 -28.92
C ASP A 25 -7.80 7.78 -29.27
N ASP A 26 -7.99 6.61 -28.65
CA ASP A 26 -9.02 5.64 -29.03
C ASP A 26 -10.45 6.16 -28.78
N ILE A 27 -10.61 7.06 -27.81
CA ILE A 27 -11.89 7.71 -27.48
C ILE A 27 -11.95 9.18 -27.94
N VAL A 28 -10.95 9.65 -28.69
CA VAL A 28 -10.83 11.07 -29.07
C VAL A 28 -11.31 11.29 -30.49
N ALA A 29 -12.42 12.00 -30.64
CA ALA A 29 -13.02 12.28 -31.95
C ALA A 29 -12.25 13.29 -32.77
N CYS A 30 -11.75 14.32 -32.09
CA CYS A 30 -11.29 15.56 -32.67
C CYS A 30 -10.50 16.33 -31.63
N VAL A 31 -9.39 16.92 -32.06
CA VAL A 31 -8.56 17.83 -31.26
C VAL A 31 -8.44 19.13 -32.06
N ARG A 32 -8.90 20.26 -31.49
CA ARG A 32 -8.81 21.59 -32.13
C ARG A 32 -8.22 22.58 -31.14
N ASN A 33 -7.26 23.36 -31.61
CA ASN A 33 -6.63 24.47 -30.86
C ASN A 33 -6.05 24.09 -29.48
N VAL A 34 -5.75 22.80 -29.27
CA VAL A 34 -5.09 22.29 -28.06
C VAL A 34 -4.02 21.28 -28.44
N LYS A 35 -3.01 21.13 -27.57
CA LYS A 35 -1.91 20.17 -27.75
C LYS A 35 -1.80 19.30 -26.51
N ARG A 36 -1.86 17.98 -26.70
CA ARG A 36 -1.54 17.02 -25.64
C ARG A 36 -0.04 17.06 -25.34
N THR A 37 0.32 17.30 -24.08
CA THR A 37 1.71 17.40 -23.64
C THR A 37 1.94 16.47 -22.45
N VAL A 38 2.93 15.60 -22.55
CA VAL A 38 3.41 14.81 -21.41
C VAL A 38 4.43 15.67 -20.66
N HIS A 39 4.11 16.01 -19.42
CA HIS A 39 5.00 16.82 -18.58
C HIS A 39 5.92 15.92 -17.75
N THR A 40 7.21 16.26 -17.70
CA THR A 40 8.16 15.59 -16.81
C THR A 40 7.93 16.04 -15.37
N PRO A 41 7.66 15.13 -14.41
CA PRO A 41 7.55 15.47 -13.00
C PRO A 41 8.86 16.08 -12.49
N LYS A 42 8.76 17.21 -11.76
CA LYS A 42 9.91 17.82 -11.07
C LYS A 42 9.87 17.39 -9.61
N LYS A 43 11.02 16.96 -9.08
CA LYS A 43 11.16 16.64 -7.66
C LYS A 43 10.89 17.89 -6.82
N HIS A 44 10.20 17.73 -5.70
CA HIS A 44 9.93 18.83 -4.78
C HIS A 44 11.27 19.37 -4.21
N PRO A 45 11.46 20.70 -4.14
CA PRO A 45 12.72 21.29 -3.67
C PRO A 45 13.04 20.95 -2.22
N ALA A 46 12.03 20.67 -1.39
CA ALA A 46 12.19 20.28 0.01
C ALA A 46 12.46 18.78 0.22
N ASN A 47 12.69 17.99 -0.84
CA ASN A 47 12.96 16.56 -0.69
C ASN A 47 14.23 16.30 0.15
N PRO A 48 14.23 15.24 0.98
CA PRO A 48 13.10 14.34 1.26
C PRO A 48 12.07 14.96 2.22
N LEU A 49 10.78 14.72 1.96
CA LEU A 49 9.65 15.27 2.73
C LEU A 49 9.42 14.56 4.08
N MET A 50 9.80 13.28 4.16
CA MET A 50 9.88 12.51 5.40
C MET A 50 11.30 11.96 5.55
N LYS A 51 11.86 12.09 6.75
CA LYS A 51 13.24 11.69 7.10
C LYS A 51 13.20 10.77 8.31
N ARG A 52 14.32 10.11 8.63
CA ARG A 52 14.52 9.48 9.94
C ARG A 52 14.75 10.59 10.97
N ASP A 53 13.72 10.92 11.74
CA ASP A 53 13.74 12.04 12.69
C ASP A 53 13.18 11.67 14.07
N GLN A 54 12.76 10.42 14.26
CA GLN A 54 12.31 9.90 15.55
C GLN A 54 13.34 8.92 16.13
N PRO A 55 13.46 8.86 17.48
CA PRO A 55 14.47 8.03 18.13
C PRO A 55 14.22 6.51 18.01
N TRP A 56 12.99 6.09 17.75
CA TRP A 56 12.62 4.68 17.56
C TRP A 56 12.77 4.20 16.12
N GLU A 57 13.05 5.10 15.17
CA GLU A 57 13.21 4.74 13.76
C GLU A 57 14.62 4.23 13.48
N VAL A 58 14.71 3.16 12.70
CA VAL A 58 15.99 2.53 12.36
C VAL A 58 16.36 2.85 10.92
N LEU A 59 15.52 2.41 9.99
CA LEU A 59 15.66 2.59 8.54
C LEU A 59 14.26 2.74 7.89
N PRO A 60 13.65 3.94 7.97
CA PRO A 60 12.38 4.21 7.29
C PRO A 60 12.51 3.97 5.78
N TYR A 61 11.74 3.01 5.27
CA TYR A 61 11.88 2.47 3.92
C TYR A 61 10.79 3.01 2.99
N PHE A 62 11.02 4.22 2.48
CA PHE A 62 10.18 4.84 1.44
C PHE A 62 10.57 4.38 0.03
N ARG A 63 10.61 3.06 -0.20
CA ARG A 63 10.78 2.47 -1.55
C ARG A 63 9.67 1.45 -1.82
N SER A 64 9.52 1.06 -3.08
CA SER A 64 8.45 0.17 -3.53
C SER A 64 8.48 -1.18 -2.82
N PRO A 65 7.34 -1.72 -2.35
CA PRO A 65 6.00 -1.15 -2.12
C PRO A 65 5.75 -0.82 -0.63
N CYS A 66 6.79 -0.56 0.17
CA CYS A 66 6.69 -0.54 1.62
C CYS A 66 6.15 0.78 2.19
N PHE A 67 5.45 1.58 1.38
CA PHE A 67 4.70 2.72 1.86
C PHE A 67 3.47 3.01 0.99
N ASN A 68 2.43 3.56 1.61
CA ASN A 68 1.20 3.98 0.95
C ASN A 68 0.82 5.38 1.44
N VAL A 69 0.31 6.22 0.55
CA VAL A 69 -0.24 7.55 0.91
C VAL A 69 -1.67 7.65 0.37
N ILE A 70 -2.62 7.88 1.27
CA ILE A 70 -4.04 8.03 0.93
C ILE A 70 -4.57 9.31 1.56
N ARG A 71 -5.33 10.10 0.79
CA ARG A 71 -6.11 11.20 1.36
C ARG A 71 -7.47 10.67 1.80
N ASP A 72 -7.70 10.64 3.11
CA ASP A 72 -8.97 10.19 3.67
C ASP A 72 -10.01 11.32 3.57
N PRO A 73 -11.12 11.15 2.85
CA PRO A 73 -12.16 12.19 2.73
C PRO A 73 -12.94 12.44 4.02
N ALA A 74 -12.94 11.52 4.99
CA ALA A 74 -13.68 11.67 6.24
C ALA A 74 -13.07 12.71 7.18
N ASP A 75 -11.74 12.84 7.18
CA ASP A 75 -11.01 13.83 8.00
C ASP A 75 -10.17 14.82 7.17
N GLY A 76 -10.09 14.62 5.86
CA GLY A 76 -9.35 15.46 4.92
C GLY A 76 -7.82 15.31 5.01
N LEU A 77 -7.31 14.40 5.84
CA LEU A 77 -5.88 14.19 6.04
C LEU A 77 -5.30 13.27 4.97
N PHE A 78 -4.07 13.58 4.56
CA PHE A 78 -3.18 12.59 3.97
C PHE A 78 -2.66 11.68 5.07
N LYS A 79 -2.82 10.38 4.90
CA LYS A 79 -2.38 9.31 5.80
C LYS A 79 -1.30 8.52 5.08
N CYS A 80 -0.22 8.24 5.79
CA CYS A 80 0.88 7.44 5.28
C CYS A 80 1.15 6.25 6.20
N TRP A 81 1.20 5.07 5.61
CA TRP A 81 1.73 3.86 6.24
C TRP A 81 3.08 3.60 5.62
N TYR A 82 4.12 3.45 6.43
CA TYR A 82 5.48 3.23 5.94
C TYR A 82 6.19 2.19 6.79
N GLU A 83 7.02 1.38 6.14
CA GLU A 83 7.78 0.34 6.81
C GLU A 83 9.11 0.88 7.34
N ASP A 84 9.52 0.38 8.50
CA ASP A 84 10.87 0.56 9.04
C ASP A 84 11.56 -0.80 8.98
N GLN A 85 12.50 -0.95 8.02
CA GLN A 85 13.15 -2.22 7.75
C GLN A 85 14.31 -2.43 8.71
N TYR A 86 14.17 -3.40 9.61
CA TYR A 86 15.24 -3.72 10.55
C TYR A 86 16.25 -4.71 9.95
N GLU A 87 15.84 -5.70 9.14
CA GLU A 87 16.73 -6.82 8.75
C GLU A 87 17.33 -6.74 7.33
N PHE A 88 16.68 -6.09 6.36
CA PHE A 88 16.99 -6.28 4.93
C PHE A 88 18.39 -5.80 4.48
N PHE A 89 19.04 -4.91 5.23
CA PHE A 89 20.37 -4.37 4.91
C PHE A 89 21.47 -4.75 5.91
N GLY A 90 21.28 -5.82 6.70
CA GLY A 90 22.33 -6.34 7.58
C GLY A 90 22.55 -5.54 8.87
N VAL A 91 21.47 -5.09 9.50
CA VAL A 91 21.55 -4.56 10.88
C VAL A 91 21.79 -5.76 11.81
N ASP A 92 22.77 -5.64 12.70
CA ASP A 92 23.33 -6.70 13.55
C ASP A 92 22.30 -7.71 14.09
N ASN A 93 22.56 -9.00 13.83
CA ASN A 93 21.78 -10.15 14.30
C ASN A 93 21.73 -10.29 15.84
N GLU A 94 22.50 -9.50 16.58
CA GLU A 94 22.57 -9.56 18.04
C GLU A 94 21.29 -9.04 18.73
N ARG A 95 20.41 -8.35 18.01
CA ARG A 95 19.10 -7.86 18.50
C ARG A 95 17.91 -8.53 17.82
N ALA A 96 18.00 -9.83 17.55
CA ALA A 96 16.94 -10.61 16.89
C ALA A 96 15.54 -10.48 17.54
N GLU A 97 15.46 -10.17 18.84
CA GLU A 97 14.19 -9.95 19.54
C GLU A 97 13.52 -8.59 19.20
N ILE A 98 14.30 -7.63 18.71
CA ILE A 98 13.86 -6.28 18.25
C ILE A 98 13.72 -6.27 16.70
N ALA A 99 14.12 -7.36 16.02
CA ALA A 99 14.33 -7.45 14.58
C ALA A 99 13.07 -7.86 13.79
N ARG A 100 12.05 -7.00 13.77
CA ARG A 100 10.88 -7.22 12.90
C ARG A 100 10.55 -5.92 12.19
N ASP A 101 10.28 -6.02 10.88
CA ASP A 101 9.76 -4.91 10.08
C ASP A 101 8.56 -4.30 10.82
N ARG A 102 8.50 -2.98 10.96
CA ARG A 102 7.38 -2.29 11.62
C ARG A 102 6.62 -1.45 10.62
N ILE A 103 5.30 -1.40 10.75
CA ILE A 103 4.48 -0.47 9.98
C ILE A 103 4.16 0.72 10.86
N TYR A 104 4.75 1.86 10.51
CA TYR A 104 4.52 3.15 11.14
C TYR A 104 3.47 3.96 10.41
N TYR A 105 2.92 4.96 11.10
CA TYR A 105 1.91 5.87 10.59
C TYR A 105 2.37 7.33 10.65
N ALA A 106 2.16 8.06 9.56
CA ALA A 106 2.31 9.51 9.51
C ALA A 106 1.03 10.15 8.96
N ARG A 107 0.80 11.42 9.30
CA ARG A 107 -0.33 12.20 8.77
C ARG A 107 0.11 13.58 8.30
N SER A 108 -0.63 14.15 7.35
CA SER A 108 -0.37 15.48 6.82
C SER A 108 -1.68 16.15 6.39
N ARG A 109 -1.74 17.49 6.47
CA ARG A 109 -2.88 18.28 5.96
C ARG A 109 -2.72 18.65 4.49
N ASP A 110 -1.48 18.71 3.99
CA ASP A 110 -1.13 19.22 2.66
C ASP A 110 -0.38 18.19 1.79
N GLY A 111 -0.03 17.03 2.35
CA GLY A 111 0.75 15.99 1.68
C GLY A 111 2.24 16.29 1.60
N VAL A 112 2.70 17.40 2.20
CA VAL A 112 4.09 17.89 2.13
C VAL A 112 4.73 17.95 3.52
N ASN A 113 4.01 18.44 4.52
CA ASN A 113 4.45 18.54 5.91
C ASN A 113 3.84 17.39 6.72
N TRP A 114 4.67 16.53 7.29
CA TRP A 114 4.23 15.28 7.91
C TRP A 114 4.46 15.25 9.41
N GLU A 115 3.46 14.78 10.15
CA GLU A 115 3.50 14.50 11.59
C GLU A 115 3.55 12.99 11.82
N LYS A 116 4.37 12.53 12.76
CA LYS A 116 4.47 11.13 13.21
C LYS A 116 3.94 11.01 14.64
N PRO A 117 2.61 10.91 14.83
CA PRO A 117 2.03 11.02 16.16
C PRO A 117 2.33 9.78 17.01
N PRO A 118 2.67 9.92 18.30
CA PRO A 118 2.72 8.78 19.21
C PRO A 118 1.32 8.18 19.38
N LEU A 119 1.19 6.85 19.24
CA LEU A 119 -0.10 6.17 19.20
C LEU A 119 -0.43 5.36 20.46
N GLY A 120 0.53 5.18 21.37
CA GLY A 120 0.36 4.41 22.61
C GLY A 120 0.24 2.90 22.39
N LYS A 121 0.52 2.41 21.18
CA LYS A 121 0.37 1.00 20.80
C LYS A 121 1.60 0.15 21.08
N LEU A 122 2.78 0.75 20.95
CA LEU A 122 4.06 0.10 21.19
C LEU A 122 5.03 1.10 21.80
N ILE A 123 5.58 0.73 22.95
CA ILE A 123 6.68 1.46 23.61
C ILE A 123 8.00 0.75 23.25
N LEU A 124 8.92 1.46 22.61
CA LEU A 124 10.26 0.95 22.26
C LEU A 124 11.32 1.78 22.94
N ASP A 125 12.18 1.14 23.74
CA ASP A 125 13.27 1.81 24.48
C ASP A 125 12.79 3.06 25.26
N GLY A 126 11.59 2.96 25.85
CA GLY A 126 10.95 4.06 26.60
C GLY A 126 10.24 5.12 25.73
N HIS A 127 10.26 5.00 24.41
CA HIS A 127 9.60 5.91 23.49
C HIS A 127 8.23 5.40 23.05
N ASN A 128 7.22 6.28 23.12
CA ASN A 128 5.90 6.01 22.55
C ASN A 128 5.93 6.20 21.03
N THR A 129 5.80 5.10 20.29
CA THR A 129 6.00 5.08 18.84
C THR A 129 4.73 5.38 18.05
N ASN A 130 4.89 5.63 16.76
CA ASN A 130 3.79 5.72 15.78
C ASN A 130 3.49 4.37 15.08
N THR A 131 3.78 3.25 15.75
CA THR A 131 3.52 1.89 15.22
C THR A 131 2.03 1.60 15.15
N VAL A 132 1.56 1.15 13.99
CA VAL A 132 0.17 0.71 13.76
C VAL A 132 0.05 -0.78 13.50
N PHE A 133 1.12 -1.44 13.09
CA PHE A 133 1.10 -2.88 12.82
C PHE A 133 2.50 -3.50 12.92
N SER A 134 2.57 -4.84 12.89
CA SER A 134 3.80 -5.61 13.07
C SER A 134 4.43 -5.48 14.47
N TYR A 135 3.60 -5.70 15.50
CA TYR A 135 3.97 -5.77 16.92
C TYR A 135 3.05 -6.77 17.63
N PRO A 136 3.40 -7.30 18.83
CA PRO A 136 2.58 -8.31 19.49
C PRO A 136 1.09 -7.92 19.58
N PRO A 137 0.16 -8.83 19.25
CA PRO A 137 0.37 -10.24 18.89
C PRO A 137 0.59 -10.50 17.38
N TYR A 138 0.63 -9.46 16.55
CA TYR A 138 0.59 -9.53 15.08
C TYR A 138 1.91 -9.07 14.47
N GLU A 139 2.99 -9.77 14.79
CA GLU A 139 4.36 -9.43 14.40
C GLU A 139 4.68 -9.85 12.95
N SER A 140 5.83 -9.42 12.41
CA SER A 140 6.37 -9.91 11.13
C SER A 140 5.52 -9.62 9.88
N ALA A 141 4.77 -8.53 9.88
CA ALA A 141 4.10 -8.03 8.68
C ALA A 141 5.02 -7.10 7.89
N SER A 142 5.14 -7.34 6.58
CA SER A 142 5.97 -6.54 5.67
C SER A 142 5.23 -6.28 4.35
N CYS A 143 5.73 -5.31 3.57
CA CYS A 143 5.25 -5.02 2.21
C CYS A 143 3.76 -4.63 2.15
N MET A 144 3.24 -4.06 3.24
CA MET A 144 1.81 -3.79 3.35
C MET A 144 1.32 -2.84 2.24
N SER A 145 0.32 -3.26 1.48
CA SER A 145 -0.45 -2.41 0.58
C SER A 145 -1.80 -2.07 1.19
N VAL A 146 -2.11 -0.77 1.26
CA VAL A 146 -3.31 -0.25 1.93
C VAL A 146 -4.29 0.27 0.89
N LEU A 147 -5.55 -0.16 1.02
CA LEU A 147 -6.70 0.31 0.26
C LEU A 147 -7.68 1.00 1.24
N LEU A 148 -8.10 2.22 0.90
CA LEU A 148 -9.31 2.82 1.46
C LEU A 148 -10.51 2.35 0.62
N ASP A 149 -11.40 1.61 1.25
CA ASP A 149 -12.59 1.04 0.64
C ASP A 149 -13.84 1.75 1.17
N GLU A 150 -14.40 2.62 0.33
CA GLU A 150 -15.63 3.36 0.62
C GLU A 150 -16.91 2.56 0.25
N HIS A 151 -16.76 1.33 -0.25
CA HIS A 151 -17.87 0.50 -0.73
C HIS A 151 -18.24 -0.64 0.22
N ASP A 152 -17.34 -1.04 1.14
CA ASP A 152 -17.63 -2.07 2.13
C ASP A 152 -18.67 -1.56 3.14
N PRO A 153 -19.81 -2.25 3.32
CA PRO A 153 -20.85 -1.83 4.26
C PRO A 153 -20.42 -1.98 5.73
N ASP A 154 -19.38 -2.78 6.01
CA ASP A 154 -18.84 -2.93 7.37
C ASP A 154 -17.83 -1.79 7.65
N PRO A 155 -18.16 -0.82 8.53
CA PRO A 155 -17.27 0.29 8.83
C PRO A 155 -15.95 -0.15 9.47
N ALA A 156 -15.87 -1.35 10.05
CA ALA A 156 -14.60 -1.91 10.56
C ALA A 156 -13.63 -2.31 9.45
N ARG A 157 -14.11 -2.44 8.20
CA ARG A 157 -13.35 -2.87 7.01
C ARG A 157 -13.06 -1.73 6.04
N ARG A 158 -13.25 -0.48 6.48
CA ARG A 158 -13.05 0.73 5.69
C ARG A 158 -11.64 0.84 5.11
N PHE A 159 -10.62 0.43 5.85
CA PHE A 159 -9.28 0.22 5.33
C PHE A 159 -8.99 -1.27 5.24
N LYS A 160 -8.34 -1.69 4.15
CA LYS A 160 -7.90 -3.04 3.87
C LYS A 160 -6.40 -3.04 3.65
N GLY A 161 -5.69 -3.90 4.35
CA GLY A 161 -4.24 -4.02 4.27
C GLY A 161 -3.87 -5.43 3.87
N VAL A 162 -3.32 -5.63 2.67
CA VAL A 162 -2.66 -6.90 2.32
C VAL A 162 -1.19 -6.80 2.68
N TYR A 163 -0.60 -7.89 3.15
CA TYR A 163 0.79 -7.90 3.59
C TYR A 163 1.37 -9.31 3.55
N VAL A 164 2.68 -9.38 3.47
CA VAL A 164 3.43 -10.61 3.70
C VAL A 164 3.60 -10.83 5.20
N HIS A 165 3.18 -11.98 5.70
CA HIS A 165 3.45 -12.38 7.08
C HIS A 165 4.65 -13.34 7.13
N ARG A 166 5.84 -12.81 7.44
CA ARG A 166 7.11 -13.55 7.31
C ARG A 166 7.16 -14.82 8.16
N SER A 167 6.50 -14.86 9.32
CA SER A 167 6.55 -16.00 10.26
C SER A 167 5.61 -17.17 9.90
N LEU A 168 4.40 -16.90 9.37
CA LEU A 168 3.51 -17.96 8.84
C LEU A 168 4.03 -18.58 7.53
N ASN A 169 5.04 -17.97 6.92
CA ASN A 169 5.66 -18.41 5.68
C ASN A 169 6.90 -19.31 5.88
N ALA A 170 7.32 -19.55 7.13
CA ALA A 170 8.48 -20.39 7.44
C ALA A 170 8.19 -21.91 7.49
N ASN A 171 6.93 -22.33 7.35
CA ASN A 171 6.51 -23.74 7.51
C ASN A 171 6.03 -24.39 6.20
N ARG A 172 6.91 -24.57 5.21
CA ARG A 172 6.78 -25.61 4.17
C ARG A 172 7.86 -26.69 4.34
N PRO A 173 7.56 -27.98 4.12
CA PRO A 173 8.40 -29.07 4.61
C PRO A 173 9.74 -29.17 3.86
N LYS A 174 10.81 -29.39 4.63
CA LYS A 174 12.13 -29.80 4.11
C LYS A 174 12.00 -31.15 3.38
N ARG A 175 12.01 -31.14 2.06
CA ARG A 175 12.78 -32.07 1.19
C ARG A 175 12.45 -31.83 -0.29
N SER A 176 13.52 -31.81 -1.08
CA SER A 176 13.62 -31.72 -2.55
C SER A 176 13.15 -30.41 -3.21
N SER A 177 14.12 -29.76 -3.88
CA SER A 177 14.00 -28.63 -4.81
C SER A 177 13.36 -27.35 -4.23
N MET A 178 14.23 -26.42 -3.81
CA MET A 178 13.96 -24.98 -3.64
C MET A 178 12.77 -24.49 -4.49
N PRO A 179 11.63 -24.12 -3.90
CA PRO A 179 10.83 -23.06 -4.48
C PRO A 179 11.51 -21.74 -4.10
N ALA A 180 11.56 -20.82 -5.04
CA ALA A 180 12.29 -19.54 -5.00
C ALA A 180 12.13 -18.75 -3.68
N PRO A 181 13.03 -17.79 -3.37
CA PRO A 181 12.93 -16.86 -2.22
C PRO A 181 11.65 -16.00 -2.16
N HIS A 182 10.64 -16.27 -3.01
CA HIS A 182 9.41 -15.50 -3.23
C HIS A 182 8.13 -16.34 -3.03
N CYS A 183 8.12 -17.28 -2.08
CA CYS A 183 6.89 -18.02 -1.74
C CYS A 183 6.37 -17.59 -0.37
N ALA A 184 6.06 -16.29 -0.24
CA ALA A 184 5.43 -15.72 0.93
C ALA A 184 3.92 -15.61 0.66
N GLY A 185 3.09 -16.40 1.35
CA GLY A 185 1.64 -16.23 1.26
C GLY A 185 1.21 -14.82 1.69
N ILE A 186 0.11 -14.33 1.11
CA ILE A 186 -0.46 -13.01 1.38
C ILE A 186 -1.51 -13.12 2.48
N SER A 187 -1.43 -12.22 3.45
CA SER A 187 -2.39 -12.04 4.54
C SER A 187 -3.18 -10.75 4.36
N LEU A 188 -4.30 -10.63 5.07
CA LEU A 188 -5.24 -9.51 5.02
C LEU A 188 -5.51 -8.99 6.45
N ALA A 189 -5.58 -7.68 6.61
CA ALA A 189 -6.05 -7.02 7.82
C ALA A 189 -7.05 -5.92 7.46
N PHE A 190 -7.90 -5.57 8.44
CA PHE A 190 -8.91 -4.53 8.33
C PHE A 190 -8.68 -3.45 9.36
N SER A 191 -9.04 -2.21 9.04
CA SER A 191 -9.05 -1.12 10.01
C SER A 191 -10.20 -0.14 9.75
N PRO A 192 -10.89 0.36 10.79
CA PRO A 192 -11.91 1.41 10.61
C PRO A 192 -11.29 2.79 10.29
N ASN A 193 -10.07 3.05 10.76
CA ASN A 193 -9.47 4.39 10.77
C ASN A 193 -8.04 4.41 10.18
N GLY A 194 -7.50 3.25 9.83
CA GLY A 194 -6.14 3.09 9.33
C GLY A 194 -5.08 3.05 10.44
N ILE A 195 -5.49 3.05 11.71
CA ILE A 195 -4.60 3.01 12.88
C ILE A 195 -4.83 1.71 13.67
N ASP A 196 -6.09 1.32 13.84
CA ASP A 196 -6.50 0.13 14.58
C ASP A 196 -6.66 -1.04 13.60
N TRP A 197 -5.58 -1.80 13.39
CA TRP A 197 -5.57 -2.93 12.46
C TRP A 197 -5.93 -4.24 13.15
N THR A 198 -6.84 -5.00 12.54
CA THR A 198 -7.25 -6.35 12.97
C THR A 198 -6.98 -7.34 11.84
N PRO A 199 -6.09 -8.32 12.03
CA PRO A 199 -5.88 -9.37 11.03
C PRO A 199 -7.13 -10.19 10.78
N TYR A 200 -7.32 -10.58 9.52
CA TYR A 200 -8.38 -11.48 9.14
C TYR A 200 -8.14 -12.88 9.74
N ALA A 201 -9.14 -13.43 10.43
CA ALA A 201 -9.03 -14.73 11.09
C ALA A 201 -8.76 -15.90 10.12
N GLY A 202 -9.12 -15.75 8.84
CA GLY A 202 -8.86 -16.74 7.79
C GLY A 202 -7.50 -16.60 7.09
N ASN A 203 -6.57 -15.82 7.64
CA ASN A 203 -5.24 -15.68 7.05
C ASN A 203 -4.43 -16.99 7.04
N PRO A 204 -3.56 -17.19 6.03
CA PRO A 204 -3.35 -16.31 4.87
C PRO A 204 -4.44 -16.47 3.80
N ILE A 205 -4.75 -15.38 3.08
CA ILE A 205 -5.73 -15.38 1.98
C ILE A 205 -5.17 -15.94 0.66
N ILE A 206 -3.84 -15.99 0.52
CA ILE A 206 -3.15 -16.68 -0.57
C ILE A 206 -2.00 -17.48 0.02
N THR A 207 -1.94 -18.79 -0.28
CA THR A 207 -0.91 -19.70 0.26
C THR A 207 0.16 -20.07 -0.77
N THR A 208 -0.11 -19.90 -2.06
CA THR A 208 0.69 -20.44 -3.17
C THR A 208 1.57 -19.39 -3.85
N TRP A 209 1.24 -18.12 -3.67
CA TRP A 209 1.86 -17.00 -4.36
C TRP A 209 1.84 -15.75 -3.49
N GLY A 210 2.89 -14.94 -3.63
CA GLY A 210 3.04 -13.64 -2.99
C GLY A 210 4.51 -13.26 -2.93
N GLY A 211 4.79 -11.97 -2.78
CA GLY A 211 6.15 -11.45 -2.89
C GLY A 211 6.29 -10.12 -2.16
N ASP A 212 7.43 -9.48 -2.36
CA ASP A 212 7.78 -8.18 -1.79
C ASP A 212 7.14 -7.01 -2.53
N VAL A 213 6.31 -7.25 -3.56
CA VAL A 213 5.66 -6.22 -4.39
C VAL A 213 4.20 -6.62 -4.65
N GLU A 214 3.29 -6.06 -3.86
CA GLU A 214 1.85 -6.23 -4.00
C GLU A 214 1.10 -4.88 -3.97
N VAL A 215 0.02 -4.79 -4.74
CA VAL A 215 -0.89 -3.64 -4.75
C VAL A 215 -2.33 -4.15 -4.75
N LEU A 216 -3.05 -3.87 -3.66
CA LEU A 216 -4.49 -4.13 -3.57
C LEU A 216 -5.26 -2.95 -4.15
N THR A 217 -6.15 -3.23 -5.11
CA THR A 217 -7.11 -2.28 -5.65
C THR A 217 -8.52 -2.85 -5.64
N TYR A 218 -9.50 -2.01 -5.94
CA TYR A 218 -10.87 -2.41 -6.19
C TYR A 218 -11.27 -1.97 -7.59
N ASP A 219 -11.78 -2.91 -8.39
CA ASP A 219 -12.38 -2.61 -9.67
C ASP A 219 -13.88 -2.34 -9.49
N PRO A 220 -14.32 -1.08 -9.68
CA PRO A 220 -15.73 -0.73 -9.54
C PRO A 220 -16.61 -1.23 -10.69
N ILE A 221 -16.04 -1.64 -11.83
CA ILE A 221 -16.79 -2.17 -12.98
C ILE A 221 -17.24 -3.60 -12.67
N ASP A 222 -16.27 -4.49 -12.40
CA ASP A 222 -16.56 -5.89 -12.10
C ASP A 222 -16.94 -6.14 -10.64
N LYS A 223 -16.79 -5.13 -9.78
CA LYS A 223 -17.01 -5.18 -8.31
C LYS A 223 -16.15 -6.24 -7.65
N LYS A 224 -14.86 -6.24 -7.96
CA LYS A 224 -13.89 -7.21 -7.47
C LYS A 224 -12.68 -6.51 -6.87
N TYR A 225 -12.14 -7.11 -5.81
CA TYR A 225 -10.80 -6.77 -5.35
C TYR A 225 -9.77 -7.41 -6.28
N ILE A 226 -8.81 -6.61 -6.72
CA ILE A 226 -7.72 -7.05 -7.59
C ILE A 226 -6.41 -6.88 -6.83
N LEU A 227 -5.64 -7.96 -6.75
CA LEU A 227 -4.30 -7.94 -6.19
C LEU A 227 -3.29 -8.07 -7.33
N TYR A 228 -2.55 -7.01 -7.59
CA TYR A 228 -1.41 -7.06 -8.50
C TYR A 228 -0.16 -7.44 -7.73
N GLY A 229 0.69 -8.27 -8.33
CA GLY A 229 2.01 -8.58 -7.79
C GLY A 229 2.89 -9.23 -8.83
N ARG A 230 4.09 -9.68 -8.42
CA ARG A 230 5.05 -10.34 -9.31
C ARG A 230 4.91 -11.86 -9.23
N ALA A 231 4.84 -12.53 -10.39
CA ALA A 231 4.94 -13.99 -10.50
C ALA A 231 6.41 -14.44 -10.59
#